data_AF-A0A1C5WP76-F1
#
_entry.id   AF-A0A1C5WP76-F1
#
_cell.length_a   1.000
_cell.length_b   1.000
_cell.length_c   1.000
_cell.angle_alpha   90.00
_cell.angle_beta   90.00
_cell.angle_gamma   90.00
#
_symmetry.space_group_name_H-M   'P 1'
#
loop_
_entity.id
_entity.type
_entity.pdbx_description
1 polymer ?
#
loop_
_entity_poly.entity_id
_entity_poly.type
_entity_poly.pdbx_seq_one_letter_code
_entity_poly.pdbx_strand_id
1 'polypeptide(L)'
;MTTIILKNGYCIEVSSLNYTLRQKYIGKTKSGEPKEAFRTYGHFRDIEGALRKYIELSQIDVLEDEKLTIEEYIEQIRKINSIALQGKYGEIKRFLKTE
;
A
#
# COMPACT_ATOMS: atom_id res chain seq x y z
N MET A 1 14.33 0.49 -28.62
CA MET A 1 13.79 0.82 -27.28
C MET A 1 13.80 -0.47 -26.49
N THR A 2 14.53 -0.51 -25.39
CA THR A 2 14.73 -1.74 -24.59
C THR A 2 13.82 -1.66 -23.39
N THR A 3 13.15 -2.76 -23.02
CA THR A 3 12.26 -2.78 -21.85
C THR A 3 12.78 -3.80 -20.84
N ILE A 4 12.94 -3.36 -19.60
CA ILE A 4 13.30 -4.20 -18.47
C ILE A 4 12.01 -4.54 -17.73
N ILE A 5 11.68 -5.82 -17.63
CA ILE A 5 10.46 -6.28 -16.94
C ILE A 5 10.77 -6.49 -15.46
N LEU A 6 9.90 -5.96 -14.60
CA LEU A 6 9.98 -6.05 -13.15
C LEU A 6 8.76 -6.81 -12.62
N LYS A 7 8.75 -7.16 -11.33
CA LYS A 7 7.61 -7.86 -10.71
C LYS A 7 6.38 -6.94 -10.62
N ASN A 8 5.21 -7.52 -10.35
CA ASN A 8 3.94 -6.81 -10.11
C ASN A 8 3.50 -5.89 -11.27
N GLY A 9 3.83 -6.29 -12.50
CA GLY A 9 3.44 -5.57 -13.71
C GLY A 9 4.25 -4.31 -13.99
N TYR A 10 5.29 -4.01 -13.20
CA TYR A 10 6.18 -2.88 -13.46
C TYR A 10 7.15 -3.17 -14.61
N CYS A 11 7.56 -2.12 -15.31
CA CYS A 11 8.63 -2.17 -16.30
C CYS A 11 9.37 -0.84 -16.39
N ILE A 12 10.63 -0.89 -16.83
CA ILE A 12 11.43 0.29 -17.16
C ILE A 12 11.66 0.29 -18.68
N GLU A 13 11.13 1.30 -19.33
CA GLU A 13 11.40 1.59 -20.73
C GLU A 13 12.68 2.42 -20.85
N VAL A 14 13.67 1.89 -21.57
CA VAL A 14 14.98 2.52 -21.78
C VAL A 14 15.00 3.21 -23.14
N SER A 15 15.23 4.52 -23.10
CA SER A 15 15.51 5.36 -24.26
C SER A 15 16.94 5.91 -24.20
N SER A 16 17.40 6.56 -25.25
CA SER A 16 18.72 7.23 -25.28
C SER A 16 18.82 8.42 -24.32
N LEU A 17 17.69 8.93 -23.82
CA LEU A 17 17.63 10.16 -23.02
C LEU A 17 17.19 9.93 -21.57
N ASN A 18 16.48 8.83 -21.29
CA ASN A 18 15.93 8.55 -19.98
C ASN A 18 15.51 7.08 -19.80
N TYR A 19 15.20 6.76 -18.55
CA TYR A 19 14.57 5.54 -18.07
C TYR A 19 13.16 5.89 -17.60
N THR A 20 12.13 5.26 -18.17
CA THR A 20 10.73 5.55 -17.83
C THR A 20 10.13 4.38 -17.06
N LEU A 21 9.77 4.60 -15.78
CA LEU A 21 9.11 3.58 -14.96
C LEU A 21 7.60 3.59 -15.23
N ARG A 22 7.06 2.41 -15.54
CA ARG A 22 5.64 2.21 -15.81
C ARG A 22 5.12 0.96 -15.10
N GLN A 23 3.82 0.86 -14.92
CA GLN A 23 3.14 -0.35 -14.46
C GLN A 23 1.91 -0.63 -15.31
N LYS A 24 1.79 -1.89 -15.71
CA LYS A 24 0.63 -2.40 -16.43
C LYS A 24 -0.55 -2.55 -15.48
N TYR A 25 -1.72 -2.08 -15.92
CA TYR A 25 -2.98 -2.28 -15.22
C TYR A 25 -4.13 -2.48 -16.23
N ILE A 26 -5.24 -3.05 -15.75
CA ILE A 26 -6.46 -3.17 -16.55
C ILE A 26 -7.32 -1.94 -16.27
N GLY A 27 -7.38 -1.05 -17.25
CA GLY A 27 -8.31 0.08 -17.26
C GLY A 27 -9.64 -0.29 -17.93
N LYS A 28 -10.55 0.68 -18.02
CA LYS A 28 -11.78 0.58 -18.82
C LYS A 28 -11.75 1.60 -19.95
N THR A 29 -12.25 1.21 -21.13
CA THR A 29 -12.50 2.13 -22.24
C THR A 29 -13.70 3.02 -21.94
N LYS A 30 -13.95 4.04 -22.78
CA LYS A 30 -15.16 4.89 -22.69
C LYS A 30 -16.46 4.08 -22.77
N SER A 31 -16.41 2.91 -23.41
CA SER A 31 -17.53 1.97 -23.54
C SER A 31 -17.59 0.94 -22.41
N GLY A 32 -16.71 1.01 -21.41
CA GLY A 32 -16.69 0.10 -20.27
C GLY A 32 -15.84 -1.16 -20.45
N GLU A 33 -15.40 -1.47 -21.67
CA GLU A 33 -14.61 -2.66 -21.97
C GLU A 33 -13.23 -2.63 -21.30
N PRO A 34 -12.72 -3.76 -20.77
CA PRO A 34 -11.38 -3.83 -20.19
C PRO A 34 -10.32 -3.57 -21.26
N LYS A 35 -9.33 -2.73 -20.91
CA LYS A 35 -8.20 -2.42 -21.78
C LYS A 35 -6.91 -2.42 -20.99
N GLU A 36 -5.89 -3.07 -21.53
CA GLU A 36 -4.54 -2.96 -21.00
C GLU A 36 -4.03 -1.52 -21.14
N ALA A 37 -3.65 -0.95 -20.01
CA ALA A 37 -3.13 0.40 -19.91
C ALA A 37 -1.84 0.41 -19.09
N PHE A 38 -1.12 1.52 -19.18
CA PHE A 38 0.12 1.71 -18.45
C PHE A 38 0.05 3.02 -17.66
N ARG A 39 0.32 2.94 -16.37
CA ARG A 39 0.53 4.11 -15.51
C ARG A 39 2.02 4.43 -15.53
N THR A 40 2.38 5.69 -15.79
CA THR A 40 3.76 6.16 -15.73
C THR A 40 4.02 6.75 -14.35
N TYR A 41 5.09 6.30 -13.69
CA TYR A 41 5.49 6.77 -12.36
C TYR A 41 6.65 7.76 -12.38
N GLY A 42 7.36 7.89 -13.51
CA GLY A 42 8.36 8.93 -13.68
C GLY A 42 9.32 8.66 -14.83
N HIS A 43 10.09 9.70 -15.16
CA HIS A 43 11.21 9.66 -16.08
C HIS A 43 12.49 10.00 -15.30
N PHE A 44 13.51 9.17 -15.48
CA PHE A 44 14.74 9.21 -14.70
C PHE A 44 15.94 9.32 -15.63
N ARG A 45 16.97 10.06 -15.20
CA ARG A 45 18.20 10.24 -15.99
C ARG A 45 19.07 8.99 -16.01
N ASP A 46 18.97 8.17 -14.97
CA ASP A 46 19.69 6.91 -14.81
C ASP A 46 18.73 5.78 -14.37
N ILE A 47 19.22 4.56 -14.52
CA ILE A 47 18.47 3.35 -14.16
C ILE A 47 18.30 3.22 -12.64
N GLU A 48 19.24 3.76 -11.86
CA GLU A 48 19.24 3.65 -10.41
C GLU A 48 18.06 4.42 -9.81
N GLY A 49 17.79 5.64 -10.27
CA GLY A 49 16.64 6.44 -9.85
C GLY A 49 15.31 5.74 -10.17
N ALA A 50 15.21 5.12 -11.34
CA ALA A 50 14.03 4.34 -11.72
C ALA A 50 13.84 3.12 -10.81
N LEU A 51 14.92 2.40 -10.48
CA LEU A 51 14.89 1.24 -9.59
C LEU A 51 14.57 1.63 -8.14
N ARG A 52 15.12 2.74 -7.63
CA ARG A 52 14.79 3.25 -6.29
C ARG A 52 13.30 3.56 -6.17
N LYS A 53 12.71 4.22 -7.17
CA LYS A 53 11.27 4.49 -7.17
C LYS A 53 10.44 3.22 -7.28
N TYR A 54 10.88 2.25 -8.08
CA TYR A 54 10.23 0.95 -8.16
C TYR A 54 10.22 0.23 -6.81
N ILE A 55 11.35 0.20 -6.09
CA ILE A 55 11.44 -0.48 -4.79
C ILE A 55 10.44 0.15 -3.80
N GLU A 56 10.41 1.49 -3.70
CA GLU A 56 9.46 2.22 -2.85
C GLU A 56 8.01 1.83 -3.17
N LEU A 57 7.61 1.86 -4.44
CA LEU A 57 6.26 1.51 -4.88
C LEU A 57 5.96 0.03 -4.64
N SER A 58 6.91 -0.87 -4.92
CA SER A 58 6.73 -2.30 -4.72
C SER A 58 6.57 -2.68 -3.26
N GLN A 59 7.23 -1.96 -2.34
CA GLN A 59 7.05 -2.14 -0.91
C GLN A 59 5.66 -1.65 -0.48
N ILE A 60 5.20 -0.52 -1.01
CA ILE A 60 3.85 -0.01 -0.74
C ILE A 60 2.77 -0.98 -1.25
N ASP A 61 2.98 -1.61 -2.42
CA ASP A 61 2.06 -2.60 -3.00
C ASP A 61 2.04 -3.89 -2.17
N VAL A 62 3.19 -4.38 -1.70
CA VAL A 62 3.26 -5.56 -0.81
C VAL A 62 2.60 -5.28 0.53
N LEU A 63 2.79 -4.08 1.07
CA LEU A 63 2.17 -3.65 2.31
C LEU A 63 0.70 -3.27 2.13
N GLU A 64 0.17 -3.17 0.90
CA GLU A 64 -1.23 -2.81 0.67
C GLU A 64 -2.19 -3.86 1.23
N ASP A 65 -1.81 -5.13 1.19
CA ASP A 65 -2.54 -6.23 1.85
C ASP A 65 -2.38 -6.21 3.39
N GLU A 66 -1.44 -5.42 3.92
CA GLU A 66 -1.21 -5.21 5.36
C GLU A 66 -1.72 -3.85 5.85
N LYS A 67 -2.25 -3.00 4.96
CA LYS A 67 -2.79 -1.68 5.33
C LYS A 67 -4.14 -1.86 6.01
N LEU A 68 -4.20 -1.47 7.27
CA LEU A 68 -5.47 -1.18 7.93
C LEU A 68 -6.09 0.10 7.34
N THR A 69 -7.39 0.03 7.06
CA THR A 69 -8.20 1.24 6.88
C THR A 69 -8.25 2.05 8.18
N ILE A 70 -8.55 3.35 8.08
CA ILE A 70 -8.69 4.23 9.25
C ILE A 70 -9.82 3.70 10.16
N GLU A 71 -10.89 3.19 9.56
CA GLU A 71 -12.03 2.59 10.23
C GLU A 71 -11.63 1.36 11.05
N GLU A 72 -10.88 0.42 10.44
CA GLU A 72 -10.37 -0.76 11.16
C GLU A 72 -9.41 -0.36 12.29
N TYR A 73 -8.60 0.68 12.09
CA TYR A 73 -7.69 1.18 13.12
C TYR A 73 -8.45 1.78 14.31
N ILE A 74 -9.50 2.56 14.03
CA ILE A 74 -10.40 3.10 15.06
C ILE A 74 -11.10 1.97 15.83
N GLU A 75 -11.53 0.92 15.14
CA GLU A 75 -12.17 -0.23 15.78
C GLU A 75 -11.22 -0.98 16.72
N GLN A 76 -9.96 -1.17 16.32
CA GLN A 76 -8.94 -1.74 17.20
C GLN A 76 -8.71 -0.90 18.46
N ILE A 77 -8.62 0.43 18.32
CA ILE A 77 -8.50 1.34 19.48
C ILE A 77 -9.72 1.18 20.42
N ARG A 78 -10.93 1.14 19.88
CA ARG A 78 -12.16 0.94 20.68
C ARG A 78 -12.12 -0.39 21.43
N LYS A 79 -11.68 -1.46 20.77
CA LYS A 79 -11.57 -2.79 21.38
C LYS A 79 -10.56 -2.81 22.53
N ILE A 80 -9.37 -2.23 22.33
CA ILE A 80 -8.35 -2.11 23.37
C ILE A 80 -8.89 -1.31 24.57
N ASN A 81 -9.54 -0.18 24.33
CA ASN A 81 -10.10 0.64 25.40
C ASN A 81 -11.21 -0.07 26.17
N SER A 82 -12.07 -0.82 25.49
CA SER A 82 -13.12 -1.62 26.13
C SER A 82 -12.52 -2.67 27.09
N ILE A 83 -11.48 -3.40 26.64
CA ILE A 83 -10.76 -4.38 27.46
C ILE A 83 -10.13 -3.71 28.68
N ALA A 84 -9.46 -2.57 28.49
CA ALA A 84 -8.83 -1.83 29.58
C ALA A 84 -9.85 -1.35 30.61
N LEU A 85 -11.01 -0.85 30.17
CA LEU A 85 -12.10 -0.43 31.05
C LEU A 85 -12.69 -1.61 31.83
N GLN A 86 -12.92 -2.75 31.17
CA GLN A 86 -13.40 -3.98 31.84
C GLN A 86 -12.43 -4.44 32.94
N GLY A 87 -11.12 -4.38 32.69
CA GLY A 87 -10.09 -4.68 33.69
C GLY A 87 -10.22 -3.78 34.93
N LYS A 88 -10.30 -2.46 34.72
CA LYS A 88 -10.46 -1.48 35.82
C LYS A 88 -11.77 -1.65 36.59
N TYR A 89 -12.89 -1.91 35.92
CA TYR A 89 -14.16 -2.20 36.59
C TYR A 89 -14.08 -3.47 37.45
N GLY A 90 -13.37 -4.50 36.98
CA GLY A 90 -13.11 -5.72 37.73
C GLY A 90 -12.32 -5.47 39.02
N GLU A 91 -11.30 -4.62 38.95
CA GLU A 91 -10.49 -4.22 40.11
C GLU A 91 -11.33 -3.45 41.14
N ILE A 92 -12.05 -2.40 40.70
CA ILE A 92 -12.92 -1.59 41.57
C ILE A 92 -13.97 -2.47 42.26
N LYS A 93 -14.61 -3.37 41.52
CA LYS A 93 -15.62 -4.28 42.07
C LYS A 93 -15.06 -5.27 43.09
N ARG A 94 -13.78 -5.66 42.97
CA ARG A 94 -13.11 -6.49 43.98
C ARG A 94 -12.85 -5.67 45.25
N PHE A 95 -12.33 -4.45 45.12
CA PHE A 95 -12.10 -3.55 46.27
C PHE A 95 -13.38 -3.31 47.08
N LEU A 96 -14.50 -3.00 46.40
CA LEU A 96 -15.79 -2.71 47.05
C LEU A 96 -16.50 -3.94 47.65
N LYS A 97 -16.01 -5.16 47.40
CA LYS A 97 -16.55 -6.39 47.99
C LYS A 97 -15.78 -6.87 49.23
N THR A 98 -14.71 -6.17 49.58
CA THR A 98 -13.82 -6.50 50.72
C THR A 98 -14.06 -5.63 51.96
N GLU A 99 -15.05 -4.74 51.93
CA GLU A 99 -15.60 -4.03 53.09
C GLU A 99 -16.94 -4.66 53.53
#